data_AF-A0AAD7F1E6-F1
#
_entry.id   AF-A0AAD7F1E6-F1
#
_cell.length_a   1.000
_cell.length_b   1.000
_cell.length_c   1.000
_cell.angle_alpha   90.00
_cell.angle_beta   90.00
_cell.angle_gamma   90.00
#
_symmetry.space_group_name_H-M   'P 1'
#
loop_
_entity.id
_entity.type
_entity.pdbx_description
1 polymer ?
#
loop_
_entity_poly.entity_id
_entity_poly.type
_entity_poly.pdbx_seq_one_letter_code
_entity_poly.pdbx_strand_id
1 'polypeptide(L)'
;MSDNNLSFDELMDLPLADSSPLKSPISGPIIPDLQESPSPLSGNVVSARRKRPAEDMSQFAGEVARAHKLPKAEHDELATYSKMGRAEQSIAMMGHIFALKRQQNLIIPADAAWAVPKRLHSKISEHAAILIADSSIPAYRNDKIGPSKLLMDMVLANPDWGFGLHLKSEKDAMDTLSSEVSLVLTAKRNTIKTVVISSLGSSPPEGSEQRTDALDIVELSHLLISKLKVRVKVDIRLCGRVAILRKLIAEKNDNTYWGAVDRQLANVRKKHPDPVKQSKWIKQHMLDPDLALYKHVELKDLASGPGVPFVPMAGPSRLPDASDDE
;
A
#
# COMPACT_ATOMS: atom_id res chain seq x y z
N MET A 1 -0.92 28.99 20.35
CA MET A 1 -0.47 27.89 19.47
C MET A 1 -0.76 26.63 20.25
N SER A 2 -1.89 26.01 19.96
CA SER A 2 -2.41 24.87 20.71
C SER A 2 -2.19 23.64 19.83
N ASP A 3 -1.34 22.73 20.30
CA ASP A 3 -0.92 21.54 19.57
C ASP A 3 -2.04 20.49 19.60
N ASN A 4 -2.68 20.28 18.44
CA ASN A 4 -3.54 19.13 18.17
C ASN A 4 -2.65 17.88 18.02
N ASN A 5 -2.28 17.26 19.13
CA ASN A 5 -1.76 15.89 19.14
C ASN A 5 -2.95 14.92 19.10
N LEU A 6 -3.38 14.57 17.89
CA LEU A 6 -4.28 13.44 17.67
C LEU A 6 -3.54 12.14 18.02
N SER A 7 -4.17 11.34 18.87
CA SER A 7 -3.68 10.03 19.31
C SER A 7 -3.60 9.07 18.12
N PHE A 8 -2.52 8.28 18.04
CA PHE A 8 -2.34 7.26 17.00
C PHE A 8 -3.42 6.16 17.05
N ASP A 9 -4.03 5.93 18.22
CA ASP A 9 -5.13 4.97 18.36
C ASP A 9 -6.44 5.51 17.73
N GLU A 10 -6.59 6.82 17.57
CA GLU A 10 -7.75 7.45 16.91
C GLU A 10 -7.66 7.39 15.37
N LEU A 11 -6.49 7.02 14.82
CA LEU A 11 -6.27 6.88 13.37
C LEU A 11 -6.55 5.46 12.85
N MET A 12 -6.73 4.48 13.74
CA MET A 12 -6.92 3.06 13.38
C MET A 12 -8.38 2.58 13.46
N ASP A 13 -9.28 3.41 14.01
CA ASP A 13 -10.73 3.16 14.09
C ASP A 13 -11.55 4.01 13.10
N LEU A 14 -10.90 4.55 12.06
CA LEU A 14 -11.66 5.07 10.92
C LEU A 14 -12.36 3.89 10.25
N PRO A 15 -13.71 3.91 10.15
CA PRO A 15 -14.42 2.88 9.41
C PRO A 15 -13.80 2.83 8.02
N LEU A 16 -13.32 1.65 7.62
CA LEU A 16 -12.97 1.34 6.25
C LEU A 16 -14.10 1.91 5.40
N ALA A 17 -13.83 3.03 4.74
CA ALA A 17 -14.75 3.62 3.79
C ALA A 17 -15.07 2.47 2.86
N ASP A 18 -16.32 2.03 2.94
CA ASP A 18 -16.84 0.92 2.18
C ASP A 18 -16.50 1.22 0.73
N SER A 19 -15.46 0.54 0.23
CA SER A 19 -15.12 0.55 -1.19
C SER A 19 -16.15 -0.36 -1.86
N SER A 20 -17.41 0.04 -1.72
CA SER A 20 -18.48 -0.32 -2.59
C SER A 20 -17.92 -0.12 -4.00
N PRO A 21 -17.78 -1.18 -4.80
CA PRO A 21 -17.44 -1.00 -6.19
C PRO A 21 -18.51 -0.06 -6.72
N LEU A 22 -18.09 1.08 -7.28
CA LEU A 22 -18.91 1.88 -8.17
C LEU A 22 -19.30 0.95 -9.32
N LYS A 23 -20.31 0.11 -9.09
CA LYS A 23 -21.27 -0.34 -10.07
C LYS A 23 -21.95 0.94 -10.49
N SER A 24 -21.32 1.69 -11.38
CA SER A 24 -22.06 2.56 -12.27
C SER A 24 -23.07 1.63 -12.94
N PRO A 25 -24.38 1.76 -12.63
CA PRO A 25 -25.34 1.26 -13.57
C PRO A 25 -25.11 2.16 -14.78
N ILE A 26 -24.49 1.62 -15.83
CA ILE A 26 -24.81 2.09 -17.18
C ILE A 26 -26.27 1.68 -17.39
N SER A 27 -27.19 2.34 -16.67
CA SER A 27 -28.50 2.63 -17.20
C SER A 27 -28.21 3.55 -18.36
N GLY A 28 -28.05 2.95 -19.53
CA GLY A 28 -28.26 3.69 -20.76
C GLY A 28 -29.58 4.46 -20.63
N PRO A 29 -29.67 5.66 -21.20
CA PRO A 29 -30.93 6.38 -21.23
C PRO A 29 -31.99 5.41 -21.75
N ILE A 30 -32.98 5.12 -20.89
CA ILE A 30 -34.21 4.44 -21.31
C ILE A 30 -34.76 5.37 -22.38
N ILE A 31 -34.55 4.99 -23.64
CA ILE A 31 -35.22 5.62 -24.77
C ILE A 31 -36.70 5.34 -24.50
N PRO A 32 -37.52 6.35 -24.17
CA PRO A 32 -38.93 6.12 -24.02
C PRO A 32 -39.43 5.55 -25.33
N ASP A 33 -40.03 4.36 -25.23
CA ASP A 33 -40.70 3.67 -26.31
C ASP A 33 -41.59 4.68 -27.02
N LEU A 34 -41.24 4.99 -28.27
CA LEU A 34 -41.95 5.91 -29.13
C LEU A 34 -43.27 5.25 -29.49
N GLN A 35 -44.24 5.41 -28.59
CA GLN A 35 -45.61 5.03 -28.82
C GLN A 35 -46.12 5.83 -30.02
N GLU A 36 -46.22 5.15 -31.16
CA GLU A 36 -46.74 5.66 -32.43
C GLU A 36 -48.12 6.28 -32.19
N SER A 37 -48.15 7.60 -32.10
CA SER A 37 -49.39 8.36 -32.10
C SER A 37 -50.02 8.27 -33.49
N PRO A 38 -51.31 7.91 -33.60
CA PRO A 38 -51.99 7.82 -34.88
C PRO A 38 -51.97 9.18 -35.57
N SER A 39 -51.46 9.18 -36.81
CA SER A 39 -51.42 10.34 -37.69
C SER A 39 -52.83 10.90 -37.92
N PRO A 40 -53.13 12.15 -37.52
CA PRO A 40 -54.33 12.81 -37.98
C PRO A 40 -54.15 13.19 -39.45
N LEU A 41 -55.08 12.69 -40.27
CA LEU A 41 -55.19 12.98 -41.70
C LEU A 41 -55.11 14.48 -41.98
N SER A 42 -54.21 14.82 -42.91
CA SER A 42 -53.97 16.14 -43.48
C SER A 42 -55.25 16.83 -43.96
N GLY A 43 -55.78 17.74 -43.14
CA GLY A 43 -56.62 18.84 -43.59
C GLY A 43 -55.71 19.97 -44.09
N ASN A 44 -55.64 20.13 -45.41
CA ASN A 44 -54.93 21.22 -46.08
C ASN A 44 -55.65 22.55 -45.81
N VAL A 45 -55.37 23.17 -44.66
CA VAL A 45 -55.76 24.55 -44.38
C VAL A 45 -54.54 25.42 -44.65
N VAL A 46 -54.55 26.09 -45.80
CA VAL A 46 -53.60 27.14 -46.17
C VAL A 46 -53.83 28.34 -45.25
N SER A 47 -53.45 28.19 -43.98
CA SER A 47 -53.49 29.26 -43.00
C SER A 47 -52.27 30.13 -43.26
N ALA A 48 -52.50 31.37 -43.68
CA ALA A 48 -51.49 32.38 -43.89
C ALA A 48 -50.53 32.41 -42.67
N ARG A 49 -49.28 31.98 -42.89
CA ARG A 49 -48.21 32.00 -41.88
C ARG A 49 -47.97 33.45 -41.44
N ARG A 50 -48.73 33.91 -40.47
CA ARG A 50 -48.33 35.05 -39.63
C ARG A 50 -47.00 34.66 -39.00
N LYS A 51 -45.95 35.44 -39.28
CA LYS A 51 -44.65 35.32 -38.62
C LYS A 51 -44.91 35.33 -37.11
N ARG A 52 -44.82 34.17 -36.45
CA ARG A 52 -44.88 34.12 -34.99
C ARG A 52 -43.69 34.95 -34.48
N PRO A 53 -43.90 35.87 -33.52
CA PRO A 53 -42.80 36.55 -32.86
C PRO A 53 -41.80 35.51 -32.36
N ALA A 54 -40.50 35.79 -32.45
CA ALA A 54 -39.48 34.90 -31.91
C ALA A 54 -39.85 34.55 -30.46
N GLU A 55 -40.00 33.25 -30.17
CA GLU A 55 -40.42 32.77 -28.86
C GLU A 55 -39.35 33.16 -27.83
N ASP A 56 -39.72 34.05 -26.89
CA ASP A 56 -38.86 34.42 -25.78
C ASP A 56 -38.71 33.22 -24.83
N MET A 57 -37.55 32.57 -24.88
CA MET A 57 -37.24 31.38 -24.08
C MET A 57 -36.61 31.73 -22.73
N SER A 58 -36.64 32.99 -22.29
CA SER A 58 -36.01 33.44 -21.04
C SER A 58 -36.60 32.79 -19.78
N GLN A 59 -37.90 32.50 -19.76
CA GLN A 59 -38.53 31.78 -18.64
C GLN A 59 -37.99 30.35 -18.52
N PHE A 60 -37.91 29.64 -19.66
CA PHE A 60 -37.37 28.28 -19.72
C PHE A 60 -35.88 28.27 -19.33
N ALA A 61 -35.08 29.21 -19.82
CA ALA A 61 -33.68 29.36 -19.42
C ALA A 61 -33.53 29.56 -17.90
N GLY A 62 -34.39 30.37 -17.28
CA GLY A 62 -34.39 30.58 -15.83
C GLY A 62 -34.86 29.36 -15.02
N GLU A 63 -35.76 28.53 -15.57
CA GLU A 63 -36.11 27.24 -14.96
C GLU A 63 -34.97 26.24 -15.05
N VAL A 64 -34.33 26.11 -16.22
CA VAL A 64 -33.17 25.24 -16.44
C VAL A 64 -31.99 25.65 -15.55
N ALA A 65 -31.65 26.94 -15.48
CA ALA A 65 -30.56 27.42 -14.64
C ALA A 65 -30.81 27.16 -13.14
N ARG A 66 -32.06 27.34 -12.67
CA ARG A 66 -32.44 26.99 -11.29
C ARG A 66 -32.41 25.49 -11.03
N ALA A 67 -32.90 24.69 -11.96
CA ALA A 67 -32.89 23.23 -11.86
C ALA A 67 -31.46 22.67 -11.76
N HIS A 68 -30.53 23.25 -12.52
CA HIS A 68 -29.10 22.89 -12.48
C HIS A 68 -28.27 23.66 -11.44
N LYS A 69 -28.91 24.55 -10.66
CA LYS A 69 -28.28 25.37 -9.61
C LYS A 69 -27.05 26.15 -10.11
N LEU A 70 -27.15 26.72 -11.32
CA LEU A 70 -26.06 27.49 -11.90
C LEU A 70 -25.79 28.77 -11.07
N PRO A 71 -24.53 29.21 -10.92
CA PRO A 71 -24.20 30.47 -10.29
C PRO A 71 -24.80 31.65 -11.06
N LYS A 72 -25.01 32.79 -10.38
CA LYS A 72 -25.71 33.95 -10.96
C LYS A 72 -25.10 34.44 -12.28
N ALA A 73 -23.78 34.43 -12.41
CA ALA A 73 -23.10 34.83 -13.64
C ALA A 73 -23.51 33.95 -14.86
N GLU A 74 -23.56 32.63 -14.66
CA GLU A 74 -23.98 31.68 -15.70
C GLU A 74 -25.48 31.76 -15.98
N HIS A 75 -26.28 32.09 -14.96
CA HIS A 75 -27.71 32.33 -15.12
C HIS A 75 -27.98 33.56 -16.00
N ASP A 76 -27.22 34.65 -15.81
CA ASP A 76 -27.31 35.87 -16.61
C ASP A 76 -26.81 35.63 -18.06
N GLU A 77 -25.79 34.79 -18.23
CA GLU A 77 -25.28 34.39 -19.54
C GLU A 77 -26.30 33.52 -20.31
N LEU A 78 -26.91 32.53 -19.65
CA LEU A 78 -27.93 31.68 -20.27
C LEU A 78 -29.21 32.47 -20.64
N ALA A 79 -29.60 33.43 -19.80
CA ALA A 79 -30.72 34.33 -20.08
C ALA A 79 -30.42 35.31 -21.23
N THR A 80 -29.15 35.70 -21.41
CA THR A 80 -28.71 36.46 -22.57
C THR A 80 -28.74 35.59 -23.84
N TYR A 81 -28.24 34.36 -23.75
CA TYR A 81 -28.23 33.40 -24.84
C TYR A 81 -29.65 33.03 -25.32
N SER A 82 -30.62 32.89 -24.40
CA SER A 82 -32.01 32.55 -24.75
C SER A 82 -32.73 33.64 -25.55
N LYS A 83 -32.24 34.89 -25.50
CA LYS A 83 -32.80 36.02 -26.23
C LYS A 83 -32.19 36.18 -27.63
N MET A 84 -31.09 35.50 -27.93
CA MET A 84 -30.43 35.53 -29.24
C MET A 84 -31.28 34.81 -30.30
N GLY A 85 -31.15 35.21 -31.57
CA GLY A 85 -31.78 34.49 -32.67
C GLY A 85 -31.20 33.07 -32.84
N ARG A 86 -31.94 32.13 -33.44
CA ARG A 86 -31.46 30.73 -33.61
C ARG A 86 -30.10 30.62 -34.30
N ALA A 87 -29.84 31.48 -35.29
CA ALA A 87 -28.57 31.53 -35.99
C ALA A 87 -27.42 31.99 -35.06
N GLU A 88 -27.66 33.03 -34.27
CA GLU A 88 -26.71 33.55 -33.28
C GLU A 88 -26.44 32.53 -32.16
N GLN A 89 -27.48 31.88 -31.64
CA GLN A 89 -27.35 30.78 -30.68
C GLN A 89 -26.46 29.67 -31.22
N SER A 90 -26.69 29.23 -32.45
CA SER A 90 -25.88 28.17 -33.08
C SER A 90 -24.39 28.57 -33.20
N ILE A 91 -24.11 29.82 -33.55
CA ILE A 91 -22.74 30.36 -33.63
C ILE A 91 -22.10 30.43 -32.24
N ALA A 92 -22.82 30.96 -31.25
CA ALA A 92 -22.34 31.05 -29.87
C ALA A 92 -22.06 29.67 -29.26
N MET A 93 -22.96 28.70 -29.46
CA MET A 93 -22.74 27.31 -29.06
C MET A 93 -21.49 26.70 -29.70
N MET A 94 -21.29 26.91 -31.01
CA MET A 94 -20.09 26.45 -31.70
C MET A 94 -18.83 27.11 -31.14
N GLY A 95 -18.91 28.40 -30.79
CA GLY A 95 -17.87 29.15 -30.09
C GLY A 95 -17.51 28.54 -28.74
N HIS A 96 -18.51 28.21 -27.90
CA HIS A 96 -18.30 27.53 -26.62
C HIS A 96 -17.70 26.13 -26.81
N ILE A 97 -18.14 25.35 -27.81
CA ILE A 97 -17.54 24.05 -28.15
C ILE A 97 -16.05 24.22 -28.52
N PHE A 98 -15.70 25.25 -29.29
CA PHE A 98 -14.29 25.53 -29.61
C PHE A 98 -13.48 25.98 -28.38
N ALA A 99 -14.06 26.78 -27.49
CA ALA A 99 -13.43 27.16 -26.24
C ALA A 99 -13.17 25.93 -25.35
N LEU A 100 -14.15 25.04 -25.21
CA LEU A 100 -14.01 23.77 -24.50
C LEU A 100 -12.94 22.87 -25.14
N LYS A 101 -12.93 22.73 -26.47
CA LYS A 101 -11.87 21.98 -27.17
C LYS A 101 -10.49 22.56 -26.92
N ARG A 102 -10.36 23.90 -26.91
CA ARG A 102 -9.09 24.56 -26.59
C ARG A 102 -8.66 24.29 -25.16
N GLN A 103 -9.57 24.37 -24.19
CA GLN A 103 -9.30 24.02 -22.79
C GLN A 103 -8.93 22.54 -22.66
N GLN A 104 -9.62 21.63 -23.36
CA GLN A 104 -9.31 20.21 -23.36
C GLN A 104 -7.91 19.94 -23.94
N ASN A 105 -7.50 20.65 -24.99
CA ASN A 105 -6.16 20.54 -25.55
C ASN A 105 -5.06 21.10 -24.61
N LEU A 106 -5.43 21.96 -23.66
CA LEU A 106 -4.52 22.45 -22.61
C LEU A 106 -4.44 21.49 -21.42
N ILE A 107 -5.42 20.59 -21.26
CA ILE A 107 -5.33 19.50 -20.28
C ILE A 107 -4.35 18.49 -20.86
N ILE A 108 -3.07 18.68 -20.55
CA ILE A 108 -2.09 17.60 -20.64
C ILE A 108 -2.56 16.57 -19.61
N PRO A 109 -2.99 15.35 -20.01
CA PRO A 109 -3.31 14.33 -19.03
C PRO A 109 -2.07 14.16 -18.16
N ALA A 110 -2.22 14.27 -16.84
CA ALA A 110 -1.10 13.98 -15.95
C ALA A 110 -0.56 12.61 -16.34
N ASP A 111 0.74 12.54 -16.65
CA ASP A 111 1.38 11.27 -16.99
C ASP A 111 0.94 10.26 -15.94
N ALA A 112 0.28 9.20 -16.41
CA ALA A 112 -0.38 8.26 -15.52
C ALA A 112 0.70 7.72 -14.57
N ALA A 113 0.61 8.10 -13.29
CA ALA A 113 1.61 7.74 -12.31
C ALA A 113 1.81 6.22 -12.35
N TRP A 114 3.06 5.80 -12.52
CA TRP A 114 3.39 4.40 -12.62
C TRP A 114 2.86 3.66 -11.38
N ALA A 115 2.01 2.66 -11.60
CA ALA A 115 1.45 1.85 -10.52
C ALA A 115 2.18 0.52 -10.44
N VAL A 116 2.53 0.10 -9.22
CA VAL A 116 3.21 -1.18 -8.98
C VAL A 116 2.32 -2.33 -9.46
N PRO A 117 2.79 -3.17 -10.41
CA PRO A 117 2.02 -4.32 -10.86
C PRO A 117 1.71 -5.29 -9.70
N LYS A 118 0.49 -5.87 -9.67
CA LYS A 118 0.05 -6.80 -8.61
C LYS A 118 1.01 -8.00 -8.40
N ARG A 119 1.61 -8.49 -9.50
CA ARG A 119 2.61 -9.56 -9.47
C ARG A 119 3.89 -9.11 -8.75
N LEU A 120 4.39 -7.91 -9.06
CA LEU A 120 5.57 -7.34 -8.42
C LEU A 120 5.32 -7.14 -6.92
N HIS A 121 4.17 -6.56 -6.55
CA HIS A 121 3.77 -6.41 -5.14
C HIS A 121 3.77 -7.75 -4.39
N SER A 122 3.22 -8.80 -5.00
CA SER A 122 3.17 -10.14 -4.40
C SER A 122 4.58 -10.69 -4.16
N LYS A 123 5.51 -10.51 -5.10
CA LYS A 123 6.92 -10.91 -4.95
C LYS A 123 7.65 -10.09 -3.88
N ILE A 124 7.44 -8.77 -3.84
CA ILE A 124 7.96 -7.91 -2.78
C ILE A 124 7.47 -8.39 -1.41
N SER A 125 6.18 -8.70 -1.26
CA SER A 125 5.58 -9.19 0.00
C SER A 125 6.12 -10.54 0.45
N GLU A 126 6.31 -11.48 -0.49
CA GLU A 126 6.91 -12.80 -0.25
C GLU A 126 8.36 -12.65 0.26
N HIS A 127 9.19 -11.92 -0.48
CA HIS A 127 10.61 -11.76 -0.14
C HIS A 127 10.83 -10.88 1.10
N ALA A 128 10.00 -9.86 1.32
CA ALA A 128 10.01 -9.07 2.56
C ALA A 128 9.78 -9.96 3.79
N ALA A 129 8.84 -10.91 3.72
CA ALA A 129 8.55 -11.82 4.81
C ALA A 129 9.74 -12.77 5.08
N ILE A 130 10.37 -13.29 4.02
CA ILE A 130 11.56 -14.15 4.13
C ILE A 130 12.72 -13.37 4.75
N LEU A 131 13.02 -12.17 4.26
CA LEU A 131 14.10 -11.33 4.75
C LEU A 131 13.92 -10.98 6.23
N ILE A 132 12.72 -10.59 6.64
CA ILE A 132 12.47 -10.23 8.04
C ILE A 132 12.53 -11.46 8.96
N ALA A 133 12.16 -12.65 8.47
CA ALA A 133 12.27 -13.91 9.22
C ALA A 133 13.70 -14.48 9.29
N ASP A 134 14.63 -13.95 8.49
CA ASP A 134 16.00 -14.43 8.47
C ASP A 134 16.77 -13.97 9.72
N SER A 135 17.29 -14.94 10.48
CA SER A 135 18.07 -14.69 11.70
C SER A 135 19.45 -14.07 11.43
N SER A 136 19.88 -14.03 10.17
CA SER A 136 21.15 -13.47 9.73
C SER A 136 21.11 -11.96 9.49
N ILE A 137 19.92 -11.35 9.34
CA ILE A 137 19.84 -9.94 8.95
C ILE A 137 20.53 -9.01 9.96
N PRO A 138 21.24 -7.98 9.48
CA PRO A 138 21.94 -7.08 10.36
C PRO A 138 20.97 -6.14 11.09
N ALA A 139 19.90 -5.71 10.45
CA ALA A 139 18.96 -4.74 10.98
C ALA A 139 17.56 -5.00 10.41
N TYR A 140 16.53 -4.51 11.09
CA TYR A 140 15.13 -4.54 10.65
C TYR A 140 14.68 -3.22 10.05
N ARG A 141 15.32 -2.09 10.38
CA ARG A 141 14.92 -0.75 9.90
C ARG A 141 15.97 0.01 9.11
N ASN A 142 17.25 -0.30 9.29
CA ASN A 142 18.33 0.48 8.66
C ASN A 142 18.27 0.42 7.12
N ASP A 143 18.05 1.55 6.45
CA ASP A 143 17.91 1.58 4.98
C ASP A 143 19.22 1.32 4.22
N LYS A 144 20.39 1.45 4.86
CA LYS A 144 21.70 1.29 4.19
C LYS A 144 22.17 -0.17 4.11
N ILE A 145 21.86 -0.96 5.14
CA ILE A 145 22.34 -2.34 5.29
C ILE A 145 21.21 -3.33 5.59
N GLY A 146 19.97 -2.86 5.69
CA GLY A 146 18.82 -3.64 6.12
C GLY A 146 17.96 -4.14 4.96
N PRO A 147 16.73 -4.58 5.28
CA PRO A 147 15.88 -5.31 4.35
C PRO A 147 15.43 -4.46 3.17
N SER A 148 15.27 -3.14 3.35
CA SER A 148 14.86 -2.22 2.26
C SER A 148 15.82 -2.29 1.09
N LYS A 149 17.13 -2.14 1.35
CA LYS A 149 18.16 -2.20 0.31
C LYS A 149 18.23 -3.59 -0.32
N LEU A 150 18.27 -4.65 0.49
CA LEU A 150 18.34 -6.02 -0.02
C LEU A 150 17.15 -6.35 -0.92
N LEU A 151 15.95 -5.90 -0.54
CA LEU A 151 14.74 -6.14 -1.33
C LEU A 151 14.71 -5.30 -2.61
N MET A 152 15.18 -4.05 -2.57
CA MET A 152 15.37 -3.23 -3.77
C MET A 152 16.37 -3.87 -4.74
N ASP A 153 17.52 -4.33 -4.22
CA ASP A 153 18.54 -5.01 -5.02
C ASP A 153 17.96 -6.30 -5.66
N MET A 154 17.14 -7.06 -4.94
CA MET A 154 16.43 -8.23 -5.48
C MET A 154 15.45 -7.86 -6.59
N VAL A 155 14.62 -6.82 -6.41
CA VAL A 155 13.66 -6.39 -7.45
C VAL A 155 14.39 -5.95 -8.71
N LEU A 156 15.47 -5.17 -8.58
CA LEU A 156 16.26 -4.70 -9.71
C LEU A 156 17.01 -5.83 -10.43
N ALA A 157 17.36 -6.91 -9.72
CA ALA A 157 17.99 -8.09 -10.30
C ALA A 157 17.00 -9.03 -11.01
N ASN A 158 15.68 -8.86 -10.81
CA ASN A 158 14.64 -9.74 -11.34
C ASN A 158 13.59 -8.95 -12.15
N PRO A 159 13.95 -8.46 -13.35
CA PRO A 159 13.05 -7.63 -14.18
C PRO A 159 11.77 -8.38 -14.61
N ASP A 160 11.80 -9.72 -14.64
CA ASP A 160 10.65 -10.59 -14.96
C ASP A 160 9.52 -10.51 -13.91
N TRP A 161 9.77 -9.89 -12.75
CA TRP A 161 8.74 -9.60 -11.75
C TRP A 161 7.82 -8.45 -12.14
N GLY A 162 8.18 -7.69 -13.19
CA GLY A 162 7.39 -6.57 -13.72
C GLY A 162 8.01 -5.19 -13.50
N PHE A 163 9.28 -5.12 -13.06
CA PHE A 163 10.04 -3.88 -12.99
C PHE A 163 11.12 -3.86 -14.10
N GLY A 164 10.73 -3.39 -15.29
CA GLY A 164 11.60 -3.38 -16.47
C GLY A 164 12.77 -2.40 -16.34
N LEU A 165 13.84 -2.62 -17.10
CA LEU A 165 15.05 -1.78 -17.07
C LEU A 165 14.79 -0.31 -17.42
N HIS A 166 13.78 -0.02 -18.25
CA HIS A 166 13.39 1.35 -18.62
C HIS A 166 12.86 2.16 -17.41
N LEU A 167 12.18 1.49 -16.47
CA LEU A 167 11.66 2.14 -15.26
C LEU A 167 12.76 2.51 -14.27
N LYS A 168 13.95 1.92 -14.39
CA LYS A 168 15.09 2.23 -13.51
C LYS A 168 15.59 3.66 -13.69
N SER A 169 15.45 4.22 -14.89
CA SER A 169 15.77 5.63 -15.17
C SER A 169 14.66 6.60 -14.79
N GLU A 170 13.43 6.10 -14.56
CA GLU A 170 12.28 6.91 -14.20
C GLU A 170 12.25 7.14 -12.68
N LYS A 171 12.51 8.38 -12.26
CA LYS A 171 12.58 8.74 -10.84
C LYS A 171 11.26 8.43 -10.11
N ASP A 172 10.12 8.79 -10.70
CA ASP A 172 8.81 8.61 -10.07
C ASP A 172 8.46 7.12 -9.87
N ALA A 173 8.85 6.26 -10.83
CA ALA A 173 8.68 4.81 -10.70
C ALA A 173 9.57 4.23 -9.60
N MET A 174 10.82 4.69 -9.50
CA MET A 174 11.75 4.29 -8.43
C MET A 174 11.28 4.74 -7.05
N ASP A 175 10.77 5.98 -6.93
CA ASP A 175 10.24 6.52 -5.67
C ASP A 175 8.97 5.76 -5.25
N THR A 176 8.10 5.44 -6.20
CA THR A 176 6.92 4.59 -5.96
C THR A 176 7.31 3.19 -5.51
N LEU A 177 8.28 2.55 -6.17
CA LEU A 177 8.78 1.23 -5.79
C LEU A 177 9.41 1.22 -4.39
N SER A 178 10.24 2.22 -4.08
CA SER A 178 10.89 2.38 -2.77
C SER A 178 9.85 2.55 -1.65
N SER A 179 8.80 3.33 -1.93
CA SER A 179 7.69 3.55 -1.01
C SER A 179 6.91 2.26 -0.76
N GLU A 180 6.65 1.49 -1.81
CA GLU A 180 5.97 0.19 -1.72
C GLU A 180 6.79 -0.82 -0.89
N VAL A 181 8.09 -0.93 -1.15
CA VAL A 181 9.02 -1.77 -0.37
C VAL A 181 8.98 -1.39 1.11
N SER A 182 9.04 -0.08 1.40
CA SER A 182 9.00 0.44 2.78
C SER A 182 7.68 0.15 3.48
N LEU A 183 6.56 0.30 2.76
CA LEU A 183 5.21 0.00 3.26
C LEU A 183 5.08 -1.48 3.63
N VAL A 184 5.46 -2.38 2.72
CA VAL A 184 5.39 -3.83 2.92
C VAL A 184 6.27 -4.25 4.10
N LEU A 185 7.52 -3.79 4.18
CA LEU A 185 8.42 -4.11 5.30
C LEU A 185 7.87 -3.60 6.64
N THR A 186 7.23 -2.43 6.64
CA THR A 186 6.55 -1.90 7.83
C THR A 186 5.39 -2.78 8.25
N ALA A 187 4.56 -3.24 7.32
CA ALA A 187 3.45 -4.15 7.63
C ALA A 187 3.93 -5.49 8.21
N LYS A 188 5.01 -6.08 7.65
CA LYS A 188 5.60 -7.33 8.19
C LYS A 188 6.18 -7.13 9.58
N ARG A 189 6.90 -6.04 9.81
CA ARG A 189 7.39 -5.68 11.15
C ARG A 189 6.25 -5.54 12.14
N ASN A 190 5.19 -4.81 11.79
CA ASN A 190 4.02 -4.67 12.65
C ASN A 190 3.39 -6.03 12.97
N THR A 191 3.31 -6.94 11.99
CA THR A 191 2.84 -8.32 12.21
C THR A 191 3.68 -9.03 13.28
N ILE A 192 5.01 -8.95 13.20
CA ILE A 192 5.91 -9.52 14.22
C ILE A 192 5.67 -8.87 15.57
N LYS A 193 5.62 -7.53 15.63
CA LYS A 193 5.42 -6.78 16.86
C LYS A 193 4.13 -7.23 17.56
N THR A 194 3.02 -7.32 16.83
CA THR A 194 1.73 -7.79 17.36
C THR A 194 1.80 -9.22 17.89
N VAL A 195 2.43 -10.14 17.16
CA VAL A 195 2.57 -11.53 17.60
C VAL A 195 3.42 -11.63 18.86
N VAL A 196 4.54 -10.90 18.93
CA VAL A 196 5.40 -10.90 20.12
C VAL A 196 4.67 -10.27 21.32
N ILE A 197 3.92 -9.18 21.14
CA ILE A 197 3.09 -8.59 22.21
C ILE A 197 2.09 -9.63 22.73
N SER A 198 1.37 -10.32 21.84
CA SER A 198 0.39 -11.33 22.23
C SER A 198 0.99 -12.53 22.96
N SER A 199 2.29 -12.78 22.78
CA SER A 199 3.00 -13.91 23.39
C SER A 199 3.44 -13.67 24.83
N LEU A 200 3.41 -12.41 25.30
CA LEU A 200 3.93 -12.05 26.62
C LEU A 200 3.09 -12.63 27.76
N GLY A 201 1.82 -12.98 27.51
CA GLY A 201 0.87 -13.38 28.54
C GLY A 201 0.57 -12.26 29.55
N SER A 202 -0.23 -12.62 30.54
CA SER A 202 -0.60 -11.79 31.68
C SER A 202 0.58 -11.61 32.63
N SER A 203 0.51 -10.61 33.50
CA SER A 203 1.48 -10.46 34.59
C SER A 203 1.52 -11.73 35.44
N PRO A 204 2.70 -12.15 35.92
CA PRO A 204 2.81 -13.34 36.75
C PRO A 204 1.98 -13.17 38.04
N PRO A 205 1.35 -14.25 38.54
CA PRO A 205 0.60 -14.20 39.80
C PRO A 205 1.54 -13.86 40.96
N GLU A 206 1.00 -13.26 42.02
CA GLU A 206 1.76 -12.86 43.20
C GLU A 206 2.54 -14.05 43.78
N GLY A 207 3.87 -13.90 43.91
CA GLY A 207 4.76 -14.96 44.39
C GLY A 207 5.28 -15.95 43.32
N SER A 208 4.91 -15.79 42.05
CA SER A 208 5.50 -16.53 40.92
C SER A 208 6.36 -15.62 40.05
N GLU A 209 7.48 -16.14 39.55
CA GLU A 209 8.25 -15.48 38.49
C GLU A 209 7.74 -15.86 37.10
N GLN A 210 7.01 -16.96 36.97
CA GLN A 210 6.59 -17.51 35.68
C GLN A 210 5.22 -17.00 35.24
N ARG A 211 5.11 -16.74 33.93
CA ARG A 211 3.85 -16.40 33.25
C ARG A 211 3.23 -17.66 32.63
N THR A 212 2.09 -18.09 33.16
CA THR A 212 1.47 -19.38 32.80
C THR A 212 0.81 -19.39 31.42
N ASP A 213 0.33 -18.23 30.96
CA ASP A 213 -0.38 -18.04 29.69
C ASP A 213 0.53 -17.53 28.55
N ALA A 214 1.81 -17.29 28.82
CA ALA A 214 2.77 -16.94 27.79
C ALA A 214 3.13 -18.15 26.91
N LEU A 215 3.45 -17.86 25.64
CA LEU A 215 3.98 -18.86 24.70
C LEU A 215 5.44 -19.12 25.00
N ASP A 216 5.90 -20.37 24.83
CA ASP A 216 7.34 -20.61 24.84
C ASP A 216 8.01 -20.04 23.58
N ILE A 217 9.34 -19.93 23.60
CA ILE A 217 10.09 -19.27 22.53
C ILE A 217 10.08 -20.03 21.20
N VAL A 218 9.93 -21.36 21.24
CA VAL A 218 9.89 -22.24 20.07
C VAL A 218 8.51 -22.15 19.42
N GLU A 219 7.44 -22.27 20.22
CA GLU A 219 6.05 -22.04 19.79
C GLU A 219 5.88 -20.64 19.21
N LEU A 220 6.40 -19.60 19.86
CA LEU A 220 6.37 -18.24 19.37
C LEU A 220 7.09 -18.10 18.01
N SER A 221 8.24 -18.74 17.86
CA SER A 221 8.98 -18.73 16.61
C SER A 221 8.17 -19.41 15.48
N HIS A 222 7.54 -20.55 15.74
CA HIS A 222 6.65 -21.21 14.78
C HIS A 222 5.43 -20.35 14.43
N LEU A 223 4.81 -19.71 15.43
CA LEU A 223 3.68 -18.81 15.22
C LEU A 223 4.06 -17.64 14.32
N LEU A 224 5.24 -17.04 14.54
CA LEU A 224 5.76 -15.97 13.69
C LEU A 224 5.93 -16.42 12.24
N ILE A 225 6.59 -17.56 12.01
CA ILE A 225 6.77 -18.13 10.66
C ILE A 225 5.43 -18.39 9.97
N SER A 226 4.46 -18.94 10.72
CA SER A 226 3.09 -19.18 10.23
C SER A 226 2.37 -17.88 9.86
N LYS A 227 2.41 -16.86 10.72
CA LYS A 227 1.76 -15.55 10.47
C LYS A 227 2.39 -14.80 9.31
N LEU A 228 3.70 -14.92 9.12
CA LEU A 228 4.41 -14.36 7.96
C LEU A 228 4.17 -15.16 6.67
N LYS A 229 3.63 -16.38 6.77
CA LYS A 229 3.38 -17.32 5.67
C LYS A 229 4.66 -17.69 4.91
N VAL A 230 5.76 -17.90 5.64
CA VAL A 230 7.06 -18.26 5.05
C VAL A 230 7.48 -19.68 5.44
N ARG A 231 8.36 -20.29 4.64
CA ARG A 231 8.90 -21.63 4.88
C ARG A 231 10.32 -21.55 5.43
N VAL A 232 10.48 -20.90 6.59
CA VAL A 232 11.77 -20.81 7.28
C VAL A 232 11.80 -21.85 8.39
N LYS A 233 12.88 -22.63 8.45
CA LYS A 233 13.08 -23.59 9.54
C LYS A 233 13.38 -22.82 10.83
N VAL A 234 12.63 -23.13 11.90
CA VAL A 234 12.93 -22.61 13.23
C VAL A 234 14.24 -23.24 13.69
N ASP A 235 15.26 -22.40 13.89
CA ASP A 235 16.56 -22.77 14.44
C ASP A 235 16.85 -21.95 15.71
N ILE A 236 17.91 -22.34 16.44
CA ILE A 236 18.30 -21.67 17.69
C ILE A 236 18.61 -20.18 17.46
N ARG A 237 19.11 -19.82 16.27
CA ARG A 237 19.43 -18.42 15.94
C ARG A 237 18.16 -17.59 15.82
N LEU A 238 17.12 -18.13 15.18
CA LEU A 238 15.82 -17.49 15.10
C LEU A 238 15.20 -17.35 16.50
N CYS A 239 15.19 -18.39 17.32
CA CYS A 239 14.69 -18.31 18.70
C CYS A 239 15.43 -17.24 19.51
N GLY A 240 16.76 -17.18 19.38
CA GLY A 240 17.57 -16.13 20.02
C GLY A 240 17.23 -14.71 19.55
N ARG A 241 16.94 -14.53 18.25
CA ARG A 241 16.45 -13.25 17.71
C ARG A 241 15.08 -12.89 18.27
N VAL A 242 14.15 -13.84 18.31
CA VAL A 242 12.81 -13.65 18.86
C VAL A 242 12.86 -13.32 20.35
N ALA A 243 13.79 -13.92 21.11
CA ALA A 243 14.00 -13.60 22.52
C ALA A 243 14.46 -12.14 22.72
N ILE A 244 15.33 -11.62 21.84
CA ILE A 244 15.71 -10.20 21.84
C ILE A 244 14.49 -9.30 21.59
N LEU A 245 13.66 -9.65 20.59
CA LEU A 245 12.44 -8.92 20.29
C LEU A 245 11.50 -8.91 21.50
N ARG A 246 11.27 -10.08 22.11
CA ARG A 246 10.39 -10.26 23.26
C ARG A 246 10.86 -9.50 24.50
N LYS A 247 12.16 -9.54 24.78
CA LYS A 247 12.76 -8.77 25.87
C LYS A 247 12.55 -7.27 25.68
N LEU A 248 12.89 -6.75 24.50
CA LEU A 248 12.83 -5.30 24.25
C LEU A 248 11.39 -4.78 24.24
N ILE A 249 10.42 -5.57 23.78
CA ILE A 249 9.01 -5.16 23.80
C ILE A 249 8.46 -5.16 25.24
N ALA A 250 8.92 -6.09 26.08
CA ALA A 250 8.54 -6.15 27.50
C ALA A 250 9.13 -4.97 28.29
N GLU A 251 10.33 -4.50 27.93
CA GLU A 251 10.95 -3.31 28.51
C GLU A 251 10.28 -2.01 28.04
N LYS A 252 10.03 -1.88 26.72
CA LYS A 252 9.47 -0.66 26.14
C LYS A 252 8.75 -0.91 24.80
N ASN A 253 7.44 -0.73 24.80
CA ASN A 253 6.60 -0.79 23.59
C ASN A 253 6.28 0.62 23.06
N ASP A 254 7.24 1.26 22.38
CA ASP A 254 7.04 2.59 21.78
C ASP A 254 7.41 2.62 20.28
N ASN A 255 7.37 3.82 19.69
CA ASN A 255 7.74 4.06 18.29
C ASN A 255 9.25 3.94 18.02
N THR A 256 10.07 3.87 19.06
CA THR A 256 11.54 3.68 18.97
C THR A 256 11.96 2.22 19.06
N TYR A 257 11.02 1.30 19.33
CA TYR A 257 11.23 -0.15 19.48
C TYR A 257 12.18 -0.74 18.42
N TRP A 258 11.89 -0.57 17.14
CA TRP A 258 12.75 -1.13 16.06
C TRP A 258 14.16 -0.54 16.05
N GLY A 259 14.31 0.73 16.44
CA GLY A 259 15.63 1.33 16.62
C GLY A 259 16.38 0.76 17.82
N ALA A 260 15.69 0.42 18.90
CA ALA A 260 16.29 -0.28 20.05
C ALA A 260 16.74 -1.69 19.67
N VAL A 261 15.91 -2.43 18.91
CA VAL A 261 16.26 -3.75 18.36
C VAL A 261 17.54 -3.65 17.52
N ASP A 262 17.57 -2.75 16.53
CA ASP A 262 18.73 -2.60 15.64
C ASP A 262 20.00 -2.21 16.39
N ARG A 263 19.90 -1.33 17.39
CA ARG A 263 21.03 -0.96 18.27
C ARG A 263 21.54 -2.17 19.06
N GLN A 264 20.64 -2.96 19.65
CA GLN A 264 21.02 -4.14 20.41
C GLN A 264 21.74 -5.16 19.52
N LEU A 265 21.22 -5.41 18.32
CA LEU A 265 21.83 -6.32 17.34
C LEU A 265 23.21 -5.82 16.86
N ALA A 266 23.33 -4.52 16.59
CA ALA A 266 24.61 -3.91 16.23
C ALA A 266 25.63 -4.02 17.37
N ASN A 267 25.21 -3.80 18.62
CA ASN A 267 26.06 -3.95 19.80
C ASN A 267 26.58 -5.37 19.97
N VAL A 268 25.73 -6.38 19.77
CA VAL A 268 26.15 -7.80 19.83
C VAL A 268 27.19 -8.10 18.77
N ARG A 269 26.96 -7.71 17.51
CA ARG A 269 27.93 -7.92 16.42
C ARG A 269 29.25 -7.19 16.65
N LYS A 270 29.20 -5.96 17.19
CA LYS A 270 30.40 -5.18 17.50
C LYS A 270 31.24 -5.82 18.61
N LYS A 271 30.59 -6.30 19.68
CA LYS A 271 31.27 -6.94 20.81
C LYS A 271 31.77 -8.35 20.50
N HIS A 272 31.06 -9.06 19.63
CA HIS A 272 31.36 -10.43 19.25
C HIS A 272 31.38 -10.54 17.72
N PRO A 273 32.50 -10.27 17.03
CA PRO A 273 32.54 -10.36 15.57
C PRO A 273 32.39 -11.81 15.05
N ASP A 274 32.86 -12.78 15.83
CA ASP A 274 32.77 -14.22 15.52
C ASP A 274 31.33 -14.75 15.70
N PRO A 275 30.70 -15.33 14.66
CA PRO A 275 29.34 -15.88 14.72
C PRO A 275 29.11 -16.90 15.84
N VAL A 276 30.13 -17.70 16.18
CA VAL A 276 30.03 -18.70 17.25
C VAL A 276 29.91 -18.01 18.60
N LYS A 277 30.74 -16.99 18.84
CA LYS A 277 30.67 -16.16 20.06
C LYS A 277 29.37 -15.36 20.14
N GLN A 278 28.86 -14.85 19.01
CA GLN A 278 27.54 -14.19 18.98
C GLN A 278 26.44 -15.15 19.41
N SER A 279 26.40 -16.35 18.83
CA SER A 279 25.39 -17.36 19.14
C SER A 279 25.43 -17.76 20.61
N LYS A 280 26.64 -17.96 21.17
CA LYS A 280 26.83 -18.24 22.59
C LYS A 280 26.33 -17.09 23.48
N TRP A 281 26.65 -15.84 23.13
CA TRP A 281 26.21 -14.67 23.88
C TRP A 281 24.69 -14.51 23.85
N ILE A 282 24.08 -14.65 22.67
CA ILE A 282 22.62 -14.56 22.50
C ILE A 282 21.94 -15.66 23.31
N LYS A 283 22.47 -16.88 23.30
CA LYS A 283 21.97 -17.97 24.15
C LYS A 283 22.00 -17.57 25.63
N GLN A 284 23.17 -17.20 26.15
CA GLN A 284 23.37 -16.94 27.58
C GLN A 284 22.62 -15.71 28.10
N HIS A 285 22.50 -14.65 27.31
CA HIS A 285 21.97 -13.36 27.78
C HIS A 285 20.56 -13.03 27.28
N MET A 286 20.04 -13.79 26.33
CA MET A 286 18.70 -13.55 25.77
C MET A 286 17.85 -14.80 25.89
N LEU A 287 18.31 -15.94 25.37
CA LEU A 287 17.49 -17.15 25.32
C LEU A 287 17.32 -17.83 26.68
N ASP A 288 18.39 -18.01 27.45
CA ASP A 288 18.32 -18.68 28.76
C ASP A 288 17.45 -17.89 29.77
N PRO A 289 17.57 -16.55 29.88
CA PRO A 289 16.65 -15.75 30.72
C PRO A 289 15.20 -15.80 30.25
N ASP A 290 14.98 -15.84 28.93
CA ASP A 290 13.66 -15.90 28.34
C ASP A 290 12.99 -17.26 28.60
N LEU A 291 13.73 -18.37 28.51
CA LEU A 291 13.27 -19.71 28.91
C LEU A 291 12.99 -19.82 30.42
N ALA A 292 13.75 -19.12 31.26
CA ALA A 292 13.50 -19.10 32.70
C ALA A 292 12.15 -18.43 33.02
N LEU A 293 11.80 -17.38 32.27
CA LEU A 293 10.61 -16.56 32.51
C LEU A 293 9.33 -17.12 31.88
N TYR A 294 9.41 -17.71 30.68
CA TYR A 294 8.26 -18.04 29.83
C TYR A 294 8.07 -19.54 29.55
N LYS A 295 8.51 -20.40 30.49
CA LYS A 295 8.51 -21.88 30.45
C LYS A 295 9.80 -22.49 29.87
N HIS A 296 10.26 -23.55 30.54
CA HIS A 296 11.42 -24.31 30.14
C HIS A 296 11.05 -25.30 29.03
N VAL A 297 11.74 -25.19 27.89
CA VAL A 297 11.62 -26.12 26.76
C VAL A 297 13.00 -26.70 26.44
N GLU A 298 13.08 -28.01 26.26
CA GLU A 298 14.33 -28.65 25.85
C GLU A 298 14.67 -28.29 24.39
N LEU A 299 15.74 -27.51 24.18
CA LEU A 299 16.18 -27.08 22.84
C LEU A 299 16.93 -28.16 22.04
N LYS A 300 17.00 -29.41 22.53
CA LYS A 300 17.87 -30.46 21.96
C LYS A 300 17.53 -30.77 20.50
N ASP A 301 16.25 -30.69 20.13
CA ASP A 301 15.78 -31.01 18.78
C ASP A 301 16.07 -29.91 17.75
N LEU A 302 16.39 -28.70 18.20
CA LEU A 302 16.69 -27.56 17.33
C LEU A 302 18.19 -27.48 16.92
N ALA A 303 19.07 -28.21 17.63
CA ALA A 303 20.53 -28.12 17.45
C ALA A 303 21.07 -28.92 16.26
N SER A 304 20.32 -29.90 15.75
CA SER A 304 20.83 -30.92 14.82
C SER A 304 20.53 -30.64 13.33
N GLY A 305 20.05 -29.45 12.98
CA GLY A 305 19.83 -29.08 11.60
C GLY A 305 21.11 -28.58 10.93
N PRO A 306 21.55 -29.12 9.77
CA PRO A 306 22.48 -28.36 8.93
C PRO A 306 21.79 -27.02 8.67
N GLY A 307 22.39 -25.94 9.15
CA GLY A 307 21.84 -24.61 8.92
C GLY A 307 21.64 -24.50 7.42
N VAL A 308 20.40 -24.25 6.98
CA VAL A 308 20.12 -24.10 5.55
C VAL A 308 21.14 -23.05 5.10
N PRO A 309 22.12 -23.40 4.25
CA PRO A 309 23.03 -22.40 3.74
C PRO A 309 22.11 -21.35 3.15
N PHE A 310 22.31 -20.09 3.54
CA PHE A 310 21.73 -18.99 2.79
C PHE A 310 22.19 -19.28 1.37
N VAL A 311 21.31 -19.83 0.54
CA VAL A 311 21.56 -19.95 -0.88
C VAL A 311 21.55 -18.49 -1.27
N PRO A 312 22.70 -17.86 -1.58
CA PRO A 312 22.63 -16.59 -2.24
C PRO A 312 21.79 -16.89 -3.48
N MET A 313 20.53 -16.43 -3.46
CA MET A 313 19.63 -16.51 -4.60
C MET A 313 20.47 -16.10 -5.77
N ALA A 314 20.72 -17.05 -6.68
CA ALA A 314 21.81 -17.00 -7.64
C ALA A 314 21.97 -15.57 -8.11
N GLY A 315 23.04 -14.91 -7.67
CA GLY A 315 23.35 -13.56 -8.13
C GLY A 315 23.27 -13.60 -9.65
N PRO A 316 22.68 -12.56 -10.29
CA PRO A 316 22.25 -12.60 -11.68
C PRO A 316 23.33 -13.32 -12.49
N SER A 317 22.95 -14.46 -13.08
CA SER A 317 23.84 -15.21 -13.97
C SER A 317 24.50 -14.19 -14.86
N ARG A 318 25.81 -13.99 -14.72
CA ARG A 318 26.57 -13.12 -15.62
C ARG A 318 26.18 -13.58 -17.01
N LEU A 319 25.45 -12.73 -17.74
CA LEU A 319 25.22 -12.95 -19.15
C LEU A 319 26.61 -13.18 -19.75
N PRO A 320 26.81 -14.23 -20.56
CA PRO A 320 28.10 -14.42 -21.23
C PRO A 320 28.41 -13.11 -21.96
N ASP A 321 29.59 -12.55 -21.69
CA ASP A 321 30.10 -11.39 -22.41
C ASP A 321 30.05 -11.74 -23.90
N ALA A 322 29.21 -11.01 -24.64
CA ALA A 322 29.15 -11.08 -26.09
C ALA A 322 30.29 -10.20 -26.64
N SER A 323 31.52 -10.71 -26.51
CA SER A 323 32.77 -10.21 -27.09
C SER A 323 33.75 -11.37 -26.93
N ASP A 324 34.23 -12.07 -27.95
CA ASP A 324 34.76 -11.58 -29.22
C ASP A 324 34.62 -12.69 -30.27
N ASP A 325 34.04 -12.37 -31.41
CA ASP A 325 34.38 -13.03 -32.68
C ASP A 325 34.76 -11.89 -33.65
N GLU A 326 36.06 -11.80 -33.92
CA GLU A 326 36.65 -11.08 -35.06
C GLU A 326 36.28 -11.73 -36.40
#